data_AF-A0A3P9NNY3-F1
#
_entry.id   AF-A0A3P9NNY3-F1
#
_cell.length_a   1.000
_cell.length_b   1.000
_cell.length_c   1.000
_cell.angle_alpha   90.00
_cell.angle_beta   90.00
_cell.angle_gamma   90.00
#
_symmetry.space_group_name_H-M   'P 1'
#
loop_
_entity.id
_entity.type
_entity.pdbx_description
1 polymer ?
#
loop_
_entity_poly.entity_id
_entity_poly.type
_entity_poly.pdbx_seq_one_letter_code
_entity_poly.pdbx_strand_id
1 'polypeptide(L)'
;LRRAVRSEASRTQVVVRMAAGSVWRSLVRGKCSGRMQTVTLIPGDGIGPEISAAVVKIFDAAKAPVQWEERNVTAIKGPGGKWMIPADAKESMDRSKIGLKGPLKTPIAAGHPSMNLLLRKTFDLYANVRPCVSIEGYRTPYTDVDLVTIRENTEGEYSGIEHVIVDGVVQSIKLITEDASRRIAEYAFEYARNNQRSSVTAVHKANIMRMSDGLFLRKCREVAENFKDVKFTEMYLDTVCLNMVQEPTQFDVLVMPNLYGDILSDLCAGLIGGLGVTPSGNIGANGVAIFESVHGTAPDIAGLDLANPTALLLSAVMMLRHMGLHQHAAKIQTACFGTIKEKKVLTKDLGGNSKCSEFTAEICRRVQDLD
;
A
#
# COMPACT_ATOMS: atom_id res chain seq x y z
N LEU A 1 -7.41 -24.98 42.75
CA LEU A 1 -7.48 -23.56 43.19
C LEU A 1 -6.14 -22.92 43.61
N ARG A 2 -4.96 -23.45 43.25
CA ARG A 2 -3.67 -22.75 43.42
C ARG A 2 -2.65 -23.02 42.28
N ARG A 3 -3.10 -22.97 41.02
CA ARG A 3 -2.20 -23.04 39.85
C ARG A 3 -2.55 -22.10 38.68
N ALA A 4 -3.50 -21.18 38.86
CA ALA A 4 -4.02 -20.32 37.79
C ALA A 4 -3.56 -18.85 37.84
N VAL A 5 -2.61 -18.47 38.71
CA VAL A 5 -2.29 -17.04 38.95
C VAL A 5 -0.84 -16.68 38.57
N ARG A 6 -0.22 -17.40 37.62
CA ARG A 6 1.16 -17.08 37.18
C ARG A 6 1.38 -16.96 35.67
N SER A 7 0.34 -17.00 34.83
CA SER A 7 0.52 -16.88 33.37
C SER A 7 0.00 -15.60 32.72
N GLU A 8 -0.61 -14.67 33.47
CA GLU A 8 -1.20 -13.45 32.89
C GLU A 8 -0.25 -12.26 32.78
N ALA A 9 0.94 -12.31 33.40
CA ALA A 9 1.89 -11.19 33.42
C ALA A 9 2.96 -11.22 32.32
N SER A 10 2.93 -12.16 31.36
CA SER A 10 3.97 -12.29 30.31
C SER A 10 3.49 -12.13 28.86
N ARG A 11 2.20 -11.84 28.62
CA ARG A 11 1.62 -11.79 27.26
C ARG A 11 1.40 -10.39 26.67
N THR A 12 1.95 -9.34 27.28
CA THR A 12 1.65 -7.94 26.89
C THR A 12 2.84 -7.17 26.31
N GLN A 13 3.77 -7.85 25.62
CA GLN A 13 4.85 -7.17 24.88
C GLN A 13 5.20 -7.92 23.59
N VAL A 14 4.40 -7.74 22.55
CA VAL A 14 4.91 -7.85 21.16
C VAL A 14 5.07 -6.42 20.66
N VAL A 15 6.08 -5.75 21.22
CA VAL A 15 6.56 -4.46 20.71
C VAL A 15 7.56 -4.80 19.61
N VAL A 16 7.22 -4.47 18.36
CA VAL A 16 8.11 -4.58 17.20
C VAL A 16 9.36 -3.73 17.47
N ARG A 17 10.45 -4.37 17.90
CA ARG A 17 11.79 -3.78 18.05
C ARG A 17 12.60 -4.13 16.80
N MET A 18 12.72 -3.17 15.88
CA MET A 18 13.65 -3.29 14.74
C MET A 18 15.04 -2.76 15.11
N ALA A 19 16.04 -3.62 14.94
CA ALA A 19 17.47 -3.29 15.08
C ALA A 19 18.03 -2.81 13.73
N ALA A 20 18.79 -1.72 13.76
CA ALA A 20 19.34 -1.06 12.57
C ALA A 20 20.43 -1.90 11.86
N GLY A 21 20.13 -2.39 10.66
CA GLY A 21 21.06 -3.06 9.75
C GLY A 21 21.93 -2.10 8.92
N SER A 22 23.15 -2.52 8.62
CA SER A 22 24.31 -1.68 8.31
C SER A 22 24.47 -1.18 6.86
N VAL A 23 23.60 -1.52 5.91
CA VAL A 23 23.78 -1.15 4.49
C VAL A 23 23.09 0.18 4.11
N TRP A 24 22.15 0.67 4.92
CA TRP A 24 21.46 1.95 4.69
C TRP A 24 22.26 3.20 5.14
N ARG A 25 23.46 3.02 5.70
CA ARG A 25 24.30 4.13 6.19
C ARG A 25 24.84 5.05 5.08
N SER A 26 24.79 4.64 3.82
CA SER A 26 25.42 5.36 2.70
C SER A 26 24.49 6.37 2.02
N LEU A 27 23.16 6.14 2.00
CA LEU A 27 22.22 6.96 1.22
C LEU A 27 21.29 7.85 2.07
N VAL A 28 21.28 7.68 3.40
CA VAL A 28 20.51 8.53 4.33
C VAL A 28 21.45 9.11 5.38
N ARG A 29 22.40 9.95 4.96
CA ARG A 29 23.10 10.89 5.86
C ARG A 29 22.45 12.27 5.79
N GLY A 30 21.17 12.33 6.14
CA GLY A 30 20.53 13.53 6.65
C GLY A 30 20.34 13.35 8.15
N LYS A 31 21.00 14.17 8.98
CA LYS A 31 20.75 14.20 10.43
C LYS A 31 19.23 14.31 10.68
N CYS A 32 18.63 13.32 11.35
CA CYS A 32 17.28 13.47 11.92
C CYS A 32 17.34 14.49 13.06
N SER A 33 17.26 15.77 12.70
CA SER A 33 17.06 16.89 13.62
C SER A 33 15.85 17.67 13.14
N GLY A 34 14.67 17.45 13.74
CA GLY A 34 13.50 18.36 13.73
C GLY A 34 13.10 19.06 12.41
N ARG A 35 13.60 18.63 11.25
CA ARG A 35 13.47 19.36 10.00
C ARG A 35 12.24 18.83 9.31
N MET A 36 11.29 19.75 9.13
CA MET A 36 10.06 19.49 8.41
C MET A 36 10.35 18.95 7.00
N GLN A 37 9.73 17.84 6.64
CA GLN A 37 9.89 17.18 5.34
C GLN A 37 8.69 17.53 4.46
N THR A 38 8.95 17.99 3.23
CA THR A 38 7.88 18.32 2.29
C THR A 38 7.31 17.04 1.68
N VAL A 39 5.99 16.91 1.66
CA VAL A 39 5.27 15.80 1.04
C VAL A 39 4.24 16.37 0.07
N THR A 40 4.22 15.84 -1.16
CA THR A 40 3.21 16.24 -2.14
C THR A 40 1.88 15.59 -1.79
N LEU A 41 0.87 16.39 -1.49
CA LEU A 41 -0.48 15.92 -1.22
C LEU A 41 -1.32 16.01 -2.49
N ILE A 42 -1.97 14.91 -2.87
CA ILE A 42 -2.91 14.84 -3.99
C ILE A 42 -4.26 14.45 -3.39
N PRO A 43 -5.15 15.41 -3.08
CA PRO A 43 -6.42 15.10 -2.40
C PRO A 43 -7.31 14.14 -3.20
N GLY A 44 -7.23 14.23 -4.52
CA GLY A 44 -8.00 13.40 -5.45
C GLY A 44 -9.46 13.82 -5.59
N ASP A 45 -10.31 12.87 -5.96
CA ASP A 45 -11.70 13.09 -6.36
C ASP A 45 -12.70 12.37 -5.43
N GLY A 46 -13.97 12.77 -5.49
CA GLY A 46 -15.05 12.15 -4.71
C GLY A 46 -14.84 12.33 -3.21
N ILE A 47 -14.70 11.22 -2.47
CA ILE A 47 -14.37 11.25 -1.02
C ILE A 47 -12.92 11.66 -0.74
N GLY A 48 -12.07 11.77 -1.76
CA GLY A 48 -10.64 12.06 -1.59
C GLY A 48 -10.32 13.32 -0.77
N PRO A 49 -10.93 14.49 -1.08
CA PRO A 49 -10.71 15.70 -0.32
C PRO A 49 -11.07 15.60 1.17
N GLU A 50 -12.18 14.95 1.53
CA GLU A 50 -12.61 14.82 2.94
C GLU A 50 -11.66 13.92 3.74
N ILE A 51 -11.27 12.75 3.19
CA ILE A 51 -10.34 11.85 3.88
C ILE A 51 -8.91 12.43 3.92
N SER A 52 -8.50 13.20 2.91
CA SER A 52 -7.19 13.85 2.90
C SER A 52 -7.13 14.95 3.96
N ALA A 53 -8.19 15.76 4.08
CA ALA A 53 -8.30 16.76 5.14
C ALA A 53 -8.31 16.12 6.54
N ALA A 54 -8.94 14.95 6.70
CA ALA A 54 -8.88 14.18 7.94
C ALA A 54 -7.45 13.75 8.30
N VAL A 55 -6.69 13.22 7.34
CA VAL A 55 -5.29 12.82 7.56
C VAL A 55 -4.42 14.02 7.94
N VAL A 56 -4.55 15.15 7.25
CA VAL A 56 -3.81 16.38 7.57
C VAL A 56 -4.07 16.82 9.01
N LYS A 57 -5.34 16.85 9.45
CA LYS A 57 -5.71 17.19 10.84
C LYS A 57 -5.09 16.24 11.88
N ILE A 58 -5.06 14.95 11.58
CA ILE A 58 -4.45 13.95 12.48
C ILE A 58 -2.93 14.13 12.55
N PHE A 59 -2.27 14.45 11.44
CA PHE A 59 -0.84 14.74 11.41
C PHE A 59 -0.50 16.01 12.20
N ASP A 60 -1.33 17.05 12.10
CA ASP A 60 -1.19 18.28 12.88
C ASP A 60 -1.35 17.99 14.38
N ALA A 61 -2.36 17.21 14.77
CA ALA A 61 -2.56 16.79 16.16
C ALA A 61 -1.39 15.93 16.68
N ALA A 62 -0.79 15.12 15.81
CA ALA A 62 0.39 14.32 16.13
C ALA A 62 1.70 15.13 16.15
N LYS A 63 1.68 16.40 15.72
CA LYS A 63 2.86 17.24 15.50
C LYS A 63 3.89 16.56 14.59
N ALA A 64 3.41 15.81 13.58
CA ALA A 64 4.28 15.13 12.64
C ALA A 64 5.09 16.16 11.83
N PRO A 65 6.40 15.97 11.62
CA PRO A 65 7.26 16.95 10.95
C PRO A 65 7.10 16.90 9.41
N VAL A 66 5.87 17.12 8.94
CA VAL A 66 5.48 17.06 7.53
C VAL A 66 4.91 18.41 7.10
N GLN A 67 5.41 18.94 5.99
CA GLN A 67 4.82 20.08 5.31
C GLN A 67 4.14 19.60 4.04
N TRP A 68 2.82 19.81 3.97
CA TRP A 68 2.02 19.42 2.83
C TRP A 68 2.16 20.42 1.69
N GLU A 69 2.38 19.92 0.49
CA GLU A 69 2.34 20.68 -0.75
C GLU A 69 1.24 20.12 -1.64
N GLU A 70 0.07 20.75 -1.59
CA GLU A 70 -1.09 20.28 -2.32
C GLU A 70 -0.93 20.50 -3.83
N ARG A 71 -1.16 19.45 -4.63
CA ARG A 71 -1.06 19.49 -6.09
C ARG A 71 -2.23 18.74 -6.71
N ASN A 72 -2.69 19.27 -7.84
CA ASN A 72 -3.67 18.63 -8.69
C ASN A 72 -2.94 17.82 -9.78
N VAL A 73 -3.41 16.61 -10.03
CA VAL A 73 -2.80 15.70 -11.03
C VAL A 73 -3.70 15.43 -12.23
N THR A 74 -4.84 16.11 -12.37
CA THR A 74 -5.78 15.94 -13.49
C THR A 74 -5.03 16.00 -14.82
N ALA A 75 -5.23 15.01 -15.68
CA ALA A 75 -4.48 14.88 -16.93
C ALA A 75 -4.65 16.12 -17.82
N ILE A 76 -3.53 16.57 -18.37
CA ILE A 76 -3.46 17.60 -19.40
C ILE A 76 -2.92 17.02 -20.70
N LYS A 77 -3.25 17.65 -21.83
CA LYS A 77 -2.65 17.31 -23.12
C LYS A 77 -1.31 18.03 -23.27
N GLY A 78 -0.24 17.27 -23.36
CA GLY A 78 1.10 17.75 -23.65
C GLY A 78 1.38 17.94 -25.14
N PRO A 79 2.63 18.28 -25.49
CA PRO A 79 3.09 18.34 -26.87
C PRO A 79 2.80 17.04 -27.64
N GLY A 80 2.26 17.14 -28.84
CA GLY A 80 1.87 15.99 -29.66
C GLY A 80 0.61 15.27 -29.18
N GLY A 81 -0.19 15.87 -28.30
CA GLY A 81 -1.49 15.34 -27.88
C GLY A 81 -1.42 14.19 -26.87
N LYS A 82 -0.23 13.86 -26.35
CA LYS A 82 -0.05 12.84 -25.32
C LYS A 82 -0.55 13.34 -23.97
N TRP A 83 -1.26 12.48 -23.26
CA TRP A 83 -1.72 12.76 -21.89
C TRP A 83 -0.54 12.74 -20.92
N MET A 84 -0.46 13.75 -20.05
CA MET A 84 0.56 13.90 -19.00
C MET A 84 -0.02 14.54 -17.75
N ILE A 85 0.68 14.42 -16.62
CA ILE A 85 0.33 15.15 -15.40
C ILE A 85 0.79 16.62 -15.50
N PRO A 86 0.17 17.55 -14.76
CA PRO A 86 0.63 18.94 -14.66
C PRO A 86 2.10 19.05 -14.24
N ALA A 87 2.81 20.02 -14.84
CA ALA A 87 4.25 20.17 -14.66
C ALA A 87 4.62 20.54 -13.21
N ASP A 88 3.79 21.34 -12.54
CA ASP A 88 3.93 21.73 -11.14
C ASP A 88 3.78 20.53 -10.19
N ALA A 89 2.86 19.61 -10.48
CA ALA A 89 2.71 18.36 -9.73
C ALA A 89 3.92 17.44 -9.92
N LYS A 90 4.44 17.36 -11.15
CA LYS A 90 5.68 16.61 -11.43
C LYS A 90 6.88 17.21 -10.72
N GLU A 91 7.07 18.52 -10.79
CA GLU A 91 8.17 19.23 -10.12
C GLU A 91 8.10 19.05 -8.60
N SER A 92 6.91 19.15 -8.02
CA SER A 92 6.66 18.90 -6.60
C SER A 92 7.13 17.50 -6.19
N MET A 93 6.69 16.46 -6.91
CA MET A 93 7.10 15.08 -6.67
C MET A 93 8.60 14.84 -6.94
N ASP A 94 9.18 15.48 -7.95
CA ASP A 94 10.61 15.36 -8.23
C ASP A 94 11.46 15.97 -7.10
N ARG A 95 10.95 17.00 -6.42
CA ARG A 95 11.61 17.63 -5.26
C ARG A 95 11.33 16.88 -3.95
N SER A 96 10.08 16.56 -3.66
CA SER A 96 9.65 15.93 -2.39
C SER A 96 10.00 14.44 -2.35
N LYS A 97 10.00 13.77 -3.51
CA LYS A 97 10.09 12.31 -3.70
C LYS A 97 8.95 11.51 -3.06
N ILE A 98 8.23 12.08 -2.09
CA ILE A 98 7.18 11.41 -1.34
C ILE A 98 5.84 12.08 -1.64
N GLY A 99 4.86 11.26 -2.04
CA GLY A 99 3.48 11.67 -2.27
C GLY A 99 2.49 10.91 -1.41
N LEU A 100 1.45 11.60 -0.97
CA LEU A 100 0.24 10.98 -0.41
C LEU A 100 -0.95 11.33 -1.31
N LYS A 101 -1.69 10.31 -1.73
CA LYS A 101 -2.70 10.44 -2.77
C LYS A 101 -4.04 9.82 -2.33
N GLY A 102 -5.11 10.59 -2.48
CA GLY A 102 -6.48 10.10 -2.40
C GLY A 102 -6.95 9.36 -3.66
N PRO A 103 -8.17 8.81 -3.66
CA PRO A 103 -8.75 8.15 -4.82
C PRO A 103 -8.86 9.12 -6.02
N LEU A 104 -8.57 8.63 -7.23
CA LEU A 104 -8.71 9.41 -8.47
C LEU A 104 -9.78 8.79 -9.36
N LYS A 105 -10.63 9.65 -9.94
CA LYS A 105 -11.63 9.23 -10.90
C LYS A 105 -10.94 8.87 -12.22
N THR A 106 -11.26 7.70 -12.76
CA THR A 106 -10.86 7.33 -14.13
C THR A 106 -12.12 7.36 -15.02
N PRO A 107 -12.14 8.11 -16.13
CA PRO A 107 -13.27 8.10 -17.05
C PRO A 107 -13.41 6.72 -17.72
N ILE A 108 -14.65 6.22 -17.83
CA ILE A 108 -14.96 4.94 -18.48
C ILE A 108 -15.20 5.20 -19.97
N ALA A 109 -14.59 4.40 -20.84
CA ALA A 109 -14.79 4.34 -22.30
C ALA A 109 -14.35 5.54 -23.17
N ALA A 110 -14.21 6.77 -22.64
CA ALA A 110 -13.69 7.92 -23.40
C ALA A 110 -12.95 8.92 -22.50
N GLY A 111 -11.71 9.30 -22.84
CA GLY A 111 -10.95 10.30 -22.08
C GLY A 111 -9.45 10.03 -22.02
N HIS A 112 -8.79 10.58 -21.00
CA HIS A 112 -7.39 10.27 -20.70
C HIS A 112 -7.24 8.84 -20.18
N PRO A 113 -6.06 8.20 -20.33
CA PRO A 113 -5.77 6.91 -19.71
C PRO A 113 -5.91 7.01 -18.18
N SER A 114 -6.01 5.87 -17.49
CA SER A 114 -6.10 5.86 -16.01
C SER A 114 -5.03 6.74 -15.38
N MET A 115 -5.44 7.65 -14.48
CA MET A 115 -4.51 8.54 -13.81
C MET A 115 -3.50 7.79 -12.94
N ASN A 116 -3.93 6.69 -12.32
CA ASN A 116 -3.05 5.84 -11.54
C ASN A 116 -1.94 5.25 -12.41
N LEU A 117 -2.29 4.80 -13.63
CA LEU A 117 -1.31 4.31 -14.60
C LEU A 117 -0.37 5.42 -15.06
N LEU A 118 -0.88 6.63 -15.30
CA LEU A 118 -0.08 7.77 -15.74
C LEU A 118 0.94 8.18 -14.66
N LEU A 119 0.53 8.23 -13.39
CA LEU A 119 1.43 8.50 -12.26
C LEU A 119 2.51 7.42 -12.12
N ARG A 120 2.12 6.14 -12.17
CA ARG A 120 3.06 5.01 -12.08
C ARG A 120 4.11 5.03 -13.18
N LYS A 121 3.71 5.34 -14.42
CA LYS A 121 4.65 5.48 -15.55
C LYS A 121 5.52 6.72 -15.43
N THR A 122 4.96 7.85 -15.03
CA THR A 122 5.70 9.12 -14.94
C THR A 122 6.82 9.06 -13.90
N PHE A 123 6.59 8.32 -12.81
CA PHE A 123 7.50 8.23 -11.68
C PHE A 123 8.18 6.85 -11.54
N ASP A 124 8.06 5.97 -12.54
CA ASP A 124 8.57 4.59 -12.54
C ASP A 124 8.30 3.83 -11.22
N LEU A 125 7.04 3.89 -10.76
CA LEU A 125 6.60 3.28 -9.51
C LEU A 125 6.36 1.78 -9.69
N TYR A 126 7.43 1.00 -9.70
CA TYR A 126 7.43 -0.38 -10.14
C TYR A 126 6.92 -1.41 -9.14
N ALA A 127 6.94 -1.11 -7.84
CA ALA A 127 6.48 -2.02 -6.81
C ALA A 127 5.23 -1.46 -6.11
N ASN A 128 4.12 -2.19 -6.16
CA ASN A 128 2.95 -1.89 -5.33
C ASN A 128 2.96 -2.79 -4.09
N VAL A 129 3.07 -2.18 -2.91
CA VAL A 129 3.15 -2.84 -1.61
C VAL A 129 1.83 -2.67 -0.88
N ARG A 130 1.18 -3.77 -0.54
CA ARG A 130 -0.09 -3.80 0.19
C ARG A 130 0.01 -4.75 1.39
N PRO A 131 0.28 -4.22 2.58
CA PRO A 131 0.16 -4.97 3.82
C PRO A 131 -1.30 -5.30 4.13
N CYS A 132 -1.56 -6.53 4.52
CA CYS A 132 -2.85 -7.03 4.94
C CYS A 132 -2.71 -7.56 6.37
N VAL A 133 -3.13 -6.73 7.33
CA VAL A 133 -3.00 -7.03 8.76
C VAL A 133 -4.36 -6.94 9.41
N SER A 134 -4.76 -7.97 10.16
CA SER A 134 -5.98 -7.96 10.95
C SER A 134 -5.98 -6.76 11.90
N ILE A 135 -7.07 -6.00 11.88
CA ILE A 135 -7.19 -4.78 12.69
C ILE A 135 -7.70 -5.14 14.06
N GLU A 136 -6.94 -4.77 15.08
CA GLU A 136 -7.33 -5.03 16.46
C GLU A 136 -8.68 -4.34 16.77
N GLY A 137 -9.64 -5.14 17.25
CA GLY A 137 -10.98 -4.65 17.60
C GLY A 137 -12.01 -4.68 16.48
N TYR A 138 -11.58 -4.89 15.22
CA TYR A 138 -12.49 -5.11 14.10
C TYR A 138 -12.62 -6.61 13.82
N ARG A 139 -13.82 -7.17 14.07
CA ARG A 139 -14.04 -8.61 13.96
C ARG A 139 -14.36 -8.97 12.51
N THR A 140 -13.57 -9.86 11.93
CA THR A 140 -13.87 -10.53 10.65
C THR A 140 -13.98 -12.04 10.87
N PRO A 141 -14.38 -12.82 9.85
CA PRO A 141 -14.30 -14.29 9.92
C PRO A 141 -12.87 -14.82 10.11
N TYR A 142 -11.85 -14.02 9.79
CA TYR A 142 -10.44 -14.35 9.92
C TYR A 142 -9.79 -13.60 11.09
N THR A 143 -8.80 -14.23 11.72
CA THR A 143 -8.02 -13.66 12.82
C THR A 143 -6.54 -13.82 12.54
N ASP A 144 -5.73 -12.92 13.11
CA ASP A 144 -4.26 -12.98 13.08
C ASP A 144 -3.66 -13.02 11.65
N VAL A 145 -4.36 -12.43 10.67
CA VAL A 145 -3.82 -12.23 9.32
C VAL A 145 -2.71 -11.19 9.41
N ASP A 146 -1.52 -11.53 8.92
CA ASP A 146 -0.40 -10.60 8.78
C ASP A 146 0.49 -11.02 7.62
N LEU A 147 0.16 -10.51 6.43
CA LEU A 147 0.91 -10.78 5.20
C LEU A 147 1.10 -9.51 4.39
N VAL A 148 2.02 -9.53 3.43
CA VAL A 148 2.26 -8.40 2.52
C VAL A 148 2.32 -8.89 1.09
N THR A 149 1.50 -8.29 0.23
CA THR A 149 1.61 -8.51 -1.22
C THR A 149 2.49 -7.43 -1.86
N ILE A 150 3.44 -7.86 -2.67
CA ILE A 150 4.34 -7.05 -3.48
C ILE A 150 4.06 -7.37 -4.94
N ARG A 151 3.41 -6.43 -5.60
CA ARG A 151 2.94 -6.54 -6.98
C ARG A 151 3.86 -5.76 -7.92
N GLU A 152 4.28 -6.42 -9.01
CA GLU A 152 4.88 -5.74 -10.16
C GLU A 152 3.85 -4.78 -10.78
N ASN A 153 4.23 -3.54 -11.05
CA ASN A 153 3.28 -2.46 -11.32
C ASN A 153 3.52 -1.71 -12.65
N THR A 154 4.41 -2.22 -13.52
CA THR A 154 4.80 -1.58 -14.79
C THR A 154 4.44 -2.37 -16.04
N GLU A 155 4.33 -3.70 -15.96
CA GLU A 155 4.12 -4.57 -17.12
C GLU A 155 3.06 -5.66 -16.84
N GLY A 156 3.19 -6.84 -17.44
CA GLY A 156 2.21 -7.92 -17.39
C GLY A 156 1.04 -7.68 -18.32
N GLU A 157 -0.14 -8.09 -17.87
CA GLU A 157 -1.41 -7.94 -18.58
C GLU A 157 -1.86 -6.47 -18.65
N TYR A 158 -1.24 -5.58 -17.87
CA TYR A 158 -1.54 -4.14 -17.79
C TYR A 158 -0.71 -3.31 -18.79
N SER A 159 0.01 -3.97 -19.71
CA SER A 159 0.72 -3.32 -20.82
C SER A 159 -0.25 -2.53 -21.73
N GLY A 160 -1.53 -2.92 -21.77
CA GLY A 160 -2.57 -2.30 -22.58
C GLY A 160 -2.41 -2.59 -24.08
N ILE A 161 -1.68 -3.64 -24.44
CA ILE A 161 -1.44 -4.01 -25.83
C ILE A 161 -2.51 -5.02 -26.25
N GLU A 162 -3.51 -4.51 -26.97
CA GLU A 162 -4.63 -5.30 -27.48
C GLU A 162 -4.91 -4.96 -28.93
N HIS A 163 -5.32 -5.95 -29.73
CA HIS A 163 -5.73 -5.73 -31.12
C HIS A 163 -6.72 -6.80 -31.58
N VAL A 164 -7.54 -6.42 -32.56
CA VAL A 164 -8.43 -7.33 -33.28
C VAL A 164 -7.61 -7.96 -34.41
N ILE A 165 -7.46 -9.29 -34.40
CA ILE A 165 -6.73 -10.02 -35.45
C ILE A 165 -7.61 -10.14 -36.70
N VAL A 166 -8.84 -10.61 -36.49
CA VAL A 166 -9.93 -10.70 -37.47
C VAL A 166 -11.24 -10.41 -36.75
N ASP A 167 -12.33 -10.19 -37.51
CA ASP A 167 -13.65 -9.94 -36.90
C ASP A 167 -14.01 -11.05 -35.88
N GLY A 168 -14.39 -10.63 -34.67
CA GLY A 168 -14.67 -11.53 -33.55
C GLY A 168 -13.46 -12.13 -32.81
N VAL A 169 -12.22 -11.82 -33.20
CA VAL A 169 -11.00 -12.36 -32.55
C VAL A 169 -10.10 -11.25 -32.02
N VAL A 170 -9.97 -11.18 -30.70
CA VAL A 170 -9.14 -10.20 -29.98
C VAL A 170 -7.94 -10.90 -29.35
N GLN A 171 -6.76 -10.28 -29.45
CA GLN A 171 -5.55 -10.70 -28.75
C GLN A 171 -5.12 -9.62 -27.76
N SER A 172 -4.82 -10.04 -26.53
CA SER A 172 -4.15 -9.23 -25.51
C SER A 172 -2.74 -9.79 -25.28
N ILE A 173 -1.72 -8.92 -25.25
CA ILE A 173 -0.32 -9.32 -25.10
C ILE A 173 0.17 -9.06 -23.67
N LYS A 174 0.43 -10.15 -22.94
CA LYS A 174 1.16 -10.11 -21.67
C LYS A 174 2.66 -9.96 -21.93
N LEU A 175 3.25 -8.88 -21.40
CA LEU A 175 4.70 -8.67 -21.45
C LEU A 175 5.32 -8.93 -20.09
N ILE A 176 6.36 -9.75 -20.05
CA ILE A 176 7.21 -9.93 -18.86
C ILE A 176 8.66 -9.73 -19.30
N THR A 177 9.38 -8.86 -18.63
CA THR A 177 10.79 -8.55 -18.91
C THR A 177 11.68 -9.00 -17.77
N GLU A 178 12.94 -9.24 -18.12
CA GLU A 178 13.95 -9.65 -17.16
C GLU A 178 14.20 -8.58 -16.09
N ASP A 179 14.35 -7.33 -16.51
CA ASP A 179 14.68 -6.21 -15.62
C ASP A 179 13.57 -5.94 -14.61
N ALA A 180 12.31 -5.92 -15.07
CA ALA A 180 11.17 -5.71 -14.18
C ALA A 180 10.99 -6.87 -13.18
N SER A 181 11.17 -8.11 -13.64
CA SER A 181 11.09 -9.30 -12.78
C SER A 181 12.22 -9.36 -11.75
N ARG A 182 13.44 -8.95 -12.13
CA ARG A 182 14.59 -8.90 -11.23
C ARG A 182 14.39 -7.84 -10.14
N ARG A 183 14.06 -6.60 -10.52
CA ARG A 183 13.92 -5.49 -9.56
C ARG A 183 12.78 -5.68 -8.57
N ILE A 184 11.65 -6.29 -8.99
CA ILE A 184 10.53 -6.55 -8.07
C ILE A 184 10.85 -7.68 -7.08
N ALA A 185 11.60 -8.70 -7.52
CA ALA A 185 12.09 -9.75 -6.64
C ALA A 185 13.11 -9.21 -5.63
N GLU A 186 14.09 -8.42 -6.07
CA GLU A 186 15.07 -7.75 -5.20
C GLU A 186 14.36 -6.91 -4.14
N TYR A 187 13.41 -6.07 -4.56
CA TYR A 187 12.60 -5.27 -3.66
C TYR A 187 11.84 -6.14 -2.64
N ALA A 188 11.27 -7.28 -3.05
CA ALA A 188 10.53 -8.16 -2.14
C ALA A 188 11.42 -8.79 -1.06
N PHE A 189 12.62 -9.24 -1.43
CA PHE A 189 13.58 -9.79 -0.48
C PHE A 189 14.18 -8.72 0.45
N GLU A 190 14.49 -7.53 -0.07
CA GLU A 190 14.92 -6.39 0.73
C GLU A 190 13.83 -5.94 1.70
N TYR A 191 12.58 -5.87 1.23
CA TYR A 191 11.42 -5.57 2.06
C TYR A 191 11.31 -6.60 3.18
N ALA A 192 11.43 -7.89 2.87
CA ALA A 192 11.36 -8.94 3.86
C ALA A 192 12.44 -8.77 4.95
N ARG A 193 13.70 -8.58 4.57
CA ARG A 193 14.81 -8.36 5.50
C ARG A 193 14.62 -7.10 6.35
N ASN A 194 14.26 -5.98 5.72
CA ASN A 194 14.08 -4.70 6.39
C ASN A 194 12.89 -4.69 7.36
N ASN A 195 11.89 -5.53 7.10
CA ASN A 195 10.70 -5.65 7.93
C ASN A 195 10.69 -6.91 8.81
N GLN A 196 11.84 -7.58 8.97
CA GLN A 196 12.00 -8.78 9.82
C GLN A 196 11.02 -9.91 9.47
N ARG A 197 10.69 -10.03 8.18
CA ARG A 197 9.87 -11.10 7.63
C ARG A 197 10.76 -12.33 7.39
N SER A 198 10.15 -13.49 7.49
CA SER A 198 10.83 -14.79 7.48
C SER A 198 10.88 -15.43 6.09
N SER A 199 9.89 -15.13 5.23
CA SER A 199 9.77 -15.79 3.93
C SER A 199 9.20 -14.89 2.83
N VAL A 200 9.59 -15.21 1.60
CA VAL A 200 9.09 -14.63 0.34
C VAL A 200 8.60 -15.77 -0.53
N THR A 201 7.33 -15.70 -0.95
CA THR A 201 6.73 -16.64 -1.91
C THR A 201 6.53 -15.99 -3.26
N ALA A 202 7.12 -16.54 -4.31
CA ALA A 202 6.83 -16.15 -5.69
C ALA A 202 5.54 -16.82 -6.17
N VAL A 203 4.53 -16.02 -6.51
CA VAL A 203 3.24 -16.51 -7.03
C VAL A 203 3.23 -16.47 -8.55
N HIS A 204 2.93 -17.59 -9.19
CA HIS A 204 2.99 -17.72 -10.65
C HIS A 204 1.99 -18.73 -11.22
N LYS A 205 1.92 -18.82 -12.54
CA LYS A 205 1.20 -19.85 -13.31
C LYS A 205 2.05 -20.41 -14.46
N ALA A 206 3.35 -20.58 -14.20
CA ALA A 206 4.35 -21.12 -15.15
C ALA A 206 4.03 -22.52 -15.71
N ASN A 207 3.10 -23.29 -15.12
CA ASN A 207 2.62 -24.54 -15.71
C ASN A 207 1.84 -24.33 -17.03
N ILE A 208 1.13 -23.20 -17.14
CA ILE A 208 0.42 -22.77 -18.35
C ILE A 208 1.27 -21.74 -19.12
N MET A 209 1.72 -20.69 -18.43
CA MET A 209 2.51 -19.60 -19.01
C MET A 209 4.01 -19.87 -18.91
N ARG A 210 4.48 -20.90 -19.64
CA ARG A 210 5.84 -21.42 -19.52
C ARG A 210 6.94 -20.39 -19.79
N MET A 211 6.70 -19.45 -20.70
CA MET A 211 7.70 -18.45 -21.09
C MET A 211 7.67 -17.19 -20.24
N SER A 212 6.50 -16.55 -20.10
CA SER A 212 6.33 -15.30 -19.35
C SER A 212 6.52 -15.52 -17.86
N ASP A 213 5.64 -16.29 -17.22
CA ASP A 213 5.76 -16.60 -15.79
C ASP A 213 7.00 -17.43 -15.48
N GLY A 214 7.45 -18.25 -16.43
CA GLY A 214 8.72 -18.95 -16.32
C GLY A 214 9.93 -17.99 -16.24
N LEU A 215 9.92 -16.87 -16.98
CA LEU A 215 10.95 -15.84 -16.86
C LEU A 215 10.92 -15.15 -15.49
N PHE A 216 9.73 -14.72 -15.05
CA PHE A 216 9.54 -14.13 -13.73
C PHE A 216 10.07 -15.04 -12.61
N LEU A 217 9.70 -16.33 -12.65
CA LEU A 217 10.10 -17.32 -11.66
C LEU A 217 11.62 -17.56 -11.65
N ARG A 218 12.24 -17.65 -12.84
CA ARG A 218 13.70 -17.77 -12.95
C ARG A 218 14.41 -16.59 -12.29
N LYS A 219 13.94 -15.36 -12.52
CA LYS A 219 14.54 -14.17 -11.90
C LYS A 219 14.33 -14.12 -10.39
N CYS A 220 13.18 -14.56 -9.89
CA CYS A 220 12.96 -14.72 -8.44
C CYS A 220 13.95 -15.72 -7.83
N ARG A 221 14.19 -16.86 -8.48
CA ARG A 221 15.18 -17.87 -8.04
C ARG A 221 16.60 -17.31 -8.01
N GLU A 222 17.03 -16.65 -9.09
CA GLU A 222 18.35 -16.00 -9.17
C GLU A 222 18.55 -14.98 -8.04
N VAL A 223 17.54 -14.15 -7.76
CA VAL A 223 17.61 -13.17 -6.66
C VAL A 223 17.66 -13.88 -5.30
N ALA A 224 16.86 -14.92 -5.09
CA ALA A 224 16.84 -15.70 -3.84
C ALA A 224 18.22 -16.28 -3.47
N GLU A 225 19.10 -16.50 -4.45
CA GLU A 225 20.48 -16.95 -4.19
C GLU A 225 21.29 -15.94 -3.37
N ASN A 226 20.96 -14.65 -3.45
CA ASN A 226 21.63 -13.57 -2.73
C ASN A 226 21.02 -13.28 -1.34
N PHE A 227 19.91 -13.94 -0.97
CA PHE A 227 19.16 -13.70 0.27
C PHE A 227 18.92 -14.99 1.06
N LYS A 228 20.00 -15.65 1.48
CA LYS A 228 19.95 -16.95 2.19
C LYS A 228 19.30 -16.90 3.57
N ASP A 229 19.15 -15.71 4.15
CA ASP A 229 18.49 -15.44 5.44
C ASP A 229 16.95 -15.41 5.34
N VAL A 230 16.40 -15.30 4.13
CA VAL A 230 14.94 -15.28 3.88
C VAL A 230 14.54 -16.56 3.17
N LYS A 231 13.58 -17.30 3.71
CA LYS A 231 13.08 -18.53 3.08
C LYS A 231 12.36 -18.19 1.78
N PHE A 232 12.79 -18.80 0.67
CA PHE A 232 12.13 -18.67 -0.62
C PHE A 232 11.20 -19.86 -0.90
N THR A 233 9.99 -19.56 -1.35
CA THR A 233 8.97 -20.54 -1.76
C THR A 233 8.33 -20.14 -3.07
N GLU A 234 7.74 -21.11 -3.77
CA GLU A 234 7.08 -20.91 -5.06
C GLU A 234 5.72 -21.57 -5.00
N MET A 235 4.68 -20.87 -5.46
CA MET A 235 3.32 -21.40 -5.44
C MET A 235 2.53 -21.00 -6.68
N TYR A 236 1.66 -21.91 -7.12
CA TYR A 236 0.72 -21.59 -8.17
C TYR A 236 -0.38 -20.64 -7.69
N LEU A 237 -0.79 -19.71 -8.54
CA LEU A 237 -1.82 -18.72 -8.23
C LEU A 237 -3.10 -19.33 -7.65
N ASP A 238 -3.60 -20.41 -8.26
CA ASP A 238 -4.81 -21.10 -7.79
C ASP A 238 -4.62 -21.74 -6.41
N THR A 239 -3.47 -22.37 -6.16
CA THR A 239 -3.13 -22.90 -4.84
C THR A 239 -3.05 -21.78 -3.80
N VAL A 240 -2.46 -20.63 -4.15
CA VAL A 240 -2.43 -19.48 -3.25
C VAL A 240 -3.85 -18.99 -2.96
N CYS A 241 -4.70 -18.78 -3.97
CA CYS A 241 -6.09 -18.37 -3.75
C CYS A 241 -6.86 -19.32 -2.82
N LEU A 242 -6.73 -20.64 -3.04
CA LEU A 242 -7.39 -21.64 -2.20
C LEU A 242 -6.87 -21.63 -0.76
N ASN A 243 -5.55 -21.65 -0.58
CA ASN A 243 -4.93 -21.70 0.73
C ASN A 243 -5.13 -20.38 1.49
N MET A 244 -5.18 -19.25 0.80
CA MET A 244 -5.36 -17.91 1.38
C MET A 244 -6.71 -17.76 2.07
N VAL A 245 -7.78 -18.33 1.50
CA VAL A 245 -9.10 -18.30 2.13
C VAL A 245 -9.30 -19.39 3.18
N GLN A 246 -8.42 -20.41 3.21
CA GLN A 246 -8.47 -21.48 4.20
C GLN A 246 -7.65 -21.16 5.46
N GLU A 247 -6.41 -20.73 5.27
CA GLU A 247 -5.45 -20.47 6.34
C GLU A 247 -4.48 -19.35 5.91
N PRO A 248 -4.90 -18.07 5.98
CA PRO A 248 -4.07 -16.95 5.54
C PRO A 248 -2.81 -16.75 6.38
N THR A 249 -2.77 -17.24 7.63
CA THR A 249 -1.63 -17.05 8.55
C THR A 249 -0.36 -17.79 8.11
N GLN A 250 -0.47 -18.70 7.13
CA GLN A 250 0.69 -19.40 6.55
C GLN A 250 1.55 -18.51 5.64
N PHE A 251 1.03 -17.37 5.20
CA PHE A 251 1.69 -16.47 4.26
C PHE A 251 2.38 -15.32 4.97
N ASP A 252 3.51 -14.89 4.40
CA ASP A 252 4.32 -13.79 4.91
C ASP A 252 4.46 -12.71 3.82
N VAL A 253 5.54 -12.69 3.04
CA VAL A 253 5.65 -11.82 1.85
C VAL A 253 5.33 -12.59 0.58
N LEU A 254 4.44 -12.05 -0.26
CA LEU A 254 4.09 -12.61 -1.56
C LEU A 254 4.56 -11.67 -2.67
N VAL A 255 5.36 -12.16 -3.62
CA VAL A 255 5.80 -11.39 -4.81
C VAL A 255 5.21 -11.98 -6.08
N MET A 256 4.69 -11.13 -6.97
CA MET A 256 3.95 -11.60 -8.15
C MET A 256 3.85 -10.60 -9.31
N PRO A 257 3.59 -11.10 -10.54
CA PRO A 257 3.23 -10.27 -11.69
C PRO A 257 1.96 -9.45 -11.48
N ASN A 258 1.78 -8.46 -12.35
CA ASN A 258 0.82 -7.36 -12.18
C ASN A 258 -0.64 -7.80 -11.94
N LEU A 259 -1.23 -8.62 -12.83
CA LEU A 259 -2.62 -9.06 -12.69
C LEU A 259 -2.87 -9.88 -11.43
N TYR A 260 -1.93 -10.75 -11.06
CA TYR A 260 -2.08 -11.60 -9.87
C TYR A 260 -2.03 -10.76 -8.62
N GLY A 261 -1.17 -9.75 -8.61
CA GLY A 261 -1.08 -8.77 -7.55
C GLY A 261 -2.37 -8.01 -7.34
N ASP A 262 -3.04 -7.61 -8.43
CA ASP A 262 -4.34 -6.93 -8.33
C ASP A 262 -5.37 -7.83 -7.63
N ILE A 263 -5.57 -9.04 -8.16
CA ILE A 263 -6.57 -9.98 -7.67
C ILE A 263 -6.28 -10.42 -6.24
N LEU A 264 -5.05 -10.85 -5.95
CA LEU A 264 -4.69 -11.39 -4.64
C LEU A 264 -4.70 -10.33 -3.56
N SER A 265 -4.26 -9.10 -3.86
CA SER A 265 -4.27 -8.06 -2.84
C SER A 265 -5.69 -7.58 -2.48
N ASP A 266 -6.62 -7.57 -3.43
CA ASP A 266 -8.04 -7.31 -3.17
C ASP A 266 -8.70 -8.48 -2.41
N LEU A 267 -8.34 -9.73 -2.72
CA LEU A 267 -8.74 -10.90 -1.93
C LEU A 267 -8.26 -10.73 -0.48
N CYS A 268 -6.99 -10.36 -0.28
CA CYS A 268 -6.41 -10.13 1.04
C CYS A 268 -7.15 -9.02 1.80
N ALA A 269 -7.49 -7.91 1.13
CA ALA A 269 -8.29 -6.85 1.74
C ALA A 269 -9.61 -7.40 2.33
N GLY A 270 -10.28 -8.31 1.60
CA GLY A 270 -11.50 -8.98 2.08
C GLY A 270 -11.32 -9.77 3.38
N LEU A 271 -10.11 -10.27 3.66
CA LEU A 271 -9.81 -11.02 4.88
C LEU A 271 -9.74 -10.14 6.13
N ILE A 272 -9.43 -8.85 5.99
CA ILE A 272 -9.18 -7.93 7.12
C ILE A 272 -10.25 -6.86 7.30
N GLY A 273 -11.31 -6.87 6.49
CA GLY A 273 -12.43 -5.92 6.60
C GLY A 273 -12.74 -5.12 5.33
N GLY A 274 -12.02 -5.37 4.25
CA GLY A 274 -12.27 -4.81 2.93
C GLY A 274 -11.36 -3.64 2.57
N LEU A 275 -11.66 -3.02 1.42
CA LEU A 275 -10.84 -1.97 0.83
C LEU A 275 -10.81 -0.67 1.64
N GLY A 276 -11.82 -0.42 2.49
CA GLY A 276 -11.93 0.78 3.34
C GLY A 276 -10.85 0.88 4.43
N VAL A 277 -10.14 -0.22 4.70
CA VAL A 277 -9.10 -0.28 5.73
C VAL A 277 -7.75 -0.77 5.21
N THR A 278 -7.63 -1.00 3.90
CA THR A 278 -6.40 -1.56 3.31
C THR A 278 -5.51 -0.42 2.81
N PRO A 279 -4.26 -0.30 3.30
CA PRO A 279 -3.33 0.72 2.81
C PRO A 279 -2.52 0.22 1.61
N SER A 280 -1.94 1.16 0.84
CA SER A 280 -0.98 0.80 -0.20
C SER A 280 0.13 1.84 -0.41
N GLY A 281 1.27 1.36 -0.89
CA GLY A 281 2.41 2.18 -1.30
C GLY A 281 2.93 1.76 -2.67
N ASN A 282 3.03 2.70 -3.60
CA ASN A 282 3.68 2.51 -4.89
C ASN A 282 5.10 3.06 -4.78
N ILE A 283 6.08 2.19 -4.91
CA ILE A 283 7.50 2.49 -4.71
C ILE A 283 8.18 2.46 -6.07
N GLY A 284 8.94 3.52 -6.36
CA GLY A 284 9.76 3.65 -7.55
C GLY A 284 11.24 3.68 -7.26
N ALA A 285 12.01 3.79 -8.32
CA ALA A 285 13.46 3.96 -8.22
C ALA A 285 13.82 5.33 -7.58
N ASN A 286 15.05 5.45 -7.08
CA ASN A 286 15.62 6.71 -6.58
C ASN A 286 14.83 7.38 -5.44
N GLY A 287 14.16 6.56 -4.61
CA GLY A 287 13.44 7.03 -3.43
C GLY A 287 12.09 7.70 -3.70
N VAL A 288 11.58 7.64 -4.94
CA VAL A 288 10.23 8.14 -5.24
C VAL A 288 9.19 7.15 -4.71
N ALA A 289 8.20 7.62 -3.96
CA ALA A 289 7.12 6.80 -3.44
C ALA A 289 5.80 7.57 -3.39
N ILE A 290 4.71 6.93 -3.80
CA ILE A 290 3.34 7.45 -3.66
C ILE A 290 2.51 6.48 -2.82
N PHE A 291 2.04 6.94 -1.68
CA PHE A 291 1.14 6.19 -0.79
C PHE A 291 -0.31 6.55 -1.10
N GLU A 292 -1.18 5.55 -1.20
CA GLU A 292 -2.57 5.75 -1.59
C GLU A 292 -3.51 4.73 -0.94
N SER A 293 -4.76 5.14 -0.74
CA SER A 293 -5.82 4.17 -0.45
C SER A 293 -6.18 3.36 -1.69
N VAL A 294 -6.57 2.09 -1.49
CA VAL A 294 -6.93 1.19 -2.60
C VAL A 294 -8.39 1.34 -3.06
N HIS A 295 -9.25 1.92 -2.23
CA HIS A 295 -10.66 2.11 -2.57
C HIS A 295 -10.86 3.19 -3.64
N GLY A 296 -12.01 3.15 -4.32
CA GLY A 296 -12.40 4.14 -5.33
C GLY A 296 -12.86 5.48 -4.74
N THR A 297 -13.43 6.32 -5.61
CA THR A 297 -13.86 7.69 -5.27
C THR A 297 -15.18 7.78 -4.50
N ALA A 298 -15.94 6.68 -4.40
CA ALA A 298 -17.24 6.58 -3.72
C ALA A 298 -18.14 7.84 -3.91
N PRO A 299 -18.54 8.14 -5.16
CA PRO A 299 -19.20 9.40 -5.50
C PRO A 299 -20.59 9.58 -4.84
N ASP A 300 -21.20 8.49 -4.41
CA ASP A 300 -22.50 8.43 -3.73
C ASP A 300 -22.47 9.01 -2.31
N ILE A 301 -21.30 9.00 -1.64
CA ILE A 301 -21.13 9.54 -0.28
C ILE A 301 -20.21 10.77 -0.23
N ALA A 302 -19.65 11.19 -1.37
CA ALA A 302 -18.74 12.32 -1.46
C ALA A 302 -19.36 13.62 -0.92
N GLY A 303 -18.67 14.25 0.04
CA GLY A 303 -19.11 15.52 0.64
C GLY A 303 -20.24 15.37 1.67
N LEU A 304 -20.65 14.15 2.01
CA LEU A 304 -21.67 13.89 3.03
C LEU A 304 -21.08 13.71 4.44
N ASP A 305 -19.74 13.80 4.58
CA ASP A 305 -19.04 13.57 5.85
C ASP A 305 -19.24 12.14 6.39
N LEU A 306 -19.33 11.17 5.48
CA LEU A 306 -19.60 9.74 5.79
C LEU A 306 -18.41 8.83 5.48
N ALA A 307 -17.39 9.31 4.77
CA ALA A 307 -16.26 8.48 4.37
C ALA A 307 -15.40 8.03 5.55
N ASN A 308 -14.84 6.83 5.43
CA ASN A 308 -13.86 6.32 6.38
C ASN A 308 -12.43 6.71 5.95
N PRO A 309 -11.69 7.52 6.73
CA PRO A 309 -10.33 7.91 6.38
C PRO A 309 -9.28 6.82 6.67
N THR A 310 -9.66 5.67 7.24
CA THR A 310 -8.73 4.65 7.75
C THR A 310 -7.74 4.15 6.69
N ALA A 311 -8.18 3.78 5.48
CA ALA A 311 -7.25 3.31 4.44
C ALA A 311 -6.18 4.35 4.05
N LEU A 312 -6.58 5.61 3.87
CA LEU A 312 -5.62 6.67 3.54
C LEU A 312 -4.72 7.00 4.73
N LEU A 313 -5.27 7.02 5.95
CA LEU A 313 -4.52 7.22 7.17
C LEU A 313 -3.45 6.14 7.38
N LEU A 314 -3.79 4.86 7.17
CA LEU A 314 -2.84 3.76 7.26
C LEU A 314 -1.79 3.81 6.14
N SER A 315 -2.15 4.32 4.96
CA SER A 315 -1.19 4.59 3.88
C SER A 315 -0.24 5.73 4.27
N ALA A 316 -0.73 6.75 4.96
CA ALA A 316 0.09 7.82 5.52
C ALA A 316 0.99 7.33 6.69
N VAL A 317 0.54 6.34 7.46
CA VAL A 317 1.40 5.63 8.44
C VAL A 317 2.52 4.85 7.74
N MET A 318 2.22 4.17 6.62
CA MET A 318 3.26 3.54 5.79
C MET A 318 4.25 4.56 5.25
N MET A 319 3.77 5.73 4.82
CA MET A 319 4.60 6.85 4.38
C MET A 319 5.55 7.33 5.47
N LEU A 320 5.05 7.56 6.69
CA LEU A 320 5.88 7.97 7.83
C LEU A 320 6.97 6.94 8.13
N ARG A 321 6.68 5.65 8.04
CA ARG A 321 7.69 4.59 8.20
C ARG A 321 8.75 4.63 7.12
N HIS A 322 8.35 4.85 5.87
CA HIS A 322 9.27 5.00 4.74
C HIS A 322 10.19 6.21 4.91
N MET A 323 9.70 7.30 5.50
CA MET A 323 10.46 8.50 5.83
C MET A 323 11.34 8.36 7.09
N GLY A 324 11.31 7.21 7.77
CA GLY A 324 12.04 7.00 9.04
C GLY A 324 11.37 7.61 10.28
N LEU A 325 10.15 8.14 10.17
CA LEU A 325 9.37 8.77 11.24
C LEU A 325 8.57 7.74 12.05
N HIS A 326 9.25 6.68 12.52
CA HIS A 326 8.61 5.51 13.12
C HIS A 326 7.78 5.81 14.39
N GLN A 327 8.22 6.76 15.22
CA GLN A 327 7.50 7.15 16.43
C GLN A 327 6.14 7.78 16.11
N HIS A 328 6.09 8.72 15.17
CA HIS A 328 4.85 9.33 14.71
C HIS A 328 3.92 8.31 14.05
N ALA A 329 4.49 7.41 13.22
CA ALA A 329 3.75 6.32 12.59
C ALA A 329 3.07 5.42 13.63
N ALA A 330 3.82 4.98 14.66
CA ALA A 330 3.31 4.14 15.73
C ALA A 330 2.21 4.87 16.53
N LYS A 331 2.45 6.13 16.90
CA LYS A 331 1.50 6.95 17.66
C LYS A 331 0.16 7.08 16.94
N ILE A 332 0.17 7.47 15.67
CA ILE A 332 -1.04 7.63 14.86
C ILE A 332 -1.77 6.29 14.67
N GLN A 333 -1.02 5.21 14.38
CA GLN A 333 -1.62 3.89 14.20
C GLN A 333 -2.27 3.38 15.49
N THR A 334 -1.60 3.51 16.64
CA THR A 334 -2.14 3.10 17.94
C THR A 334 -3.42 3.88 18.27
N ALA A 335 -3.46 5.19 18.00
CA ALA A 335 -4.66 5.99 18.20
C ALA A 335 -5.82 5.52 17.30
N CYS A 336 -5.56 5.30 16.00
CA CYS A 336 -6.55 4.79 15.05
C CYS A 336 -7.13 3.43 15.48
N PHE A 337 -6.26 2.46 15.79
CA PHE A 337 -6.70 1.14 16.24
C PHE A 337 -7.41 1.19 17.59
N GLY A 338 -6.97 2.07 18.50
CA GLY A 338 -7.66 2.31 19.76
C GLY A 338 -9.09 2.82 19.57
N THR A 339 -9.32 3.74 18.63
CA THR A 339 -10.66 4.23 18.27
C THR A 339 -11.52 3.10 17.73
N ILE A 340 -10.99 2.29 16.81
CA ILE A 340 -11.70 1.17 16.21
C ILE A 340 -12.08 0.13 17.27
N LYS A 341 -11.15 -0.18 18.18
CA LYS A 341 -11.34 -1.14 19.26
C LYS A 341 -12.39 -0.73 20.28
N GLU A 342 -12.54 0.57 20.56
CA GLU A 342 -13.54 1.05 21.52
C GLU A 342 -14.97 0.98 20.98
N LYS A 343 -15.15 0.98 19.65
CA LYS A 343 -16.45 0.85 18.97
C LYS A 343 -17.49 1.93 19.29
N LYS A 344 -17.06 3.08 19.85
CA LYS A 344 -17.96 4.20 20.17
C LYS A 344 -18.10 5.19 19.03
N VAL A 345 -16.98 5.57 18.41
CA VAL A 345 -16.93 6.51 17.30
C VAL A 345 -16.43 5.72 16.10
N LEU A 346 -17.35 5.28 15.25
CA LEU A 346 -17.05 4.45 14.08
C LEU A 346 -17.91 4.90 12.90
N THR A 347 -17.31 4.91 11.72
CA THR A 347 -18.03 5.13 10.46
C THR A 347 -18.91 3.93 10.11
N LYS A 348 -19.83 4.13 9.16
CA LYS A 348 -20.86 3.15 8.80
C LYS A 348 -20.32 1.82 8.30
N ASP A 349 -19.26 1.84 7.51
CA ASP A 349 -18.56 0.67 6.99
C ASP A 349 -17.87 -0.15 8.11
N LEU A 350 -17.51 0.50 9.21
CA LEU A 350 -16.98 -0.17 10.41
C LEU A 350 -18.10 -0.62 11.38
N GLY A 351 -19.36 -0.41 11.04
CA GLY A 351 -20.53 -0.80 11.85
C GLY A 351 -21.00 0.26 12.85
N GLY A 352 -20.54 1.51 12.75
CA GLY A 352 -21.02 2.63 13.55
C GLY A 352 -21.96 3.57 12.78
N ASN A 353 -22.19 4.77 13.33
CA ASN A 353 -23.02 5.83 12.73
C ASN A 353 -22.34 7.21 12.77
N SER A 354 -21.07 7.26 13.11
CA SER A 354 -20.32 8.52 13.23
C SER A 354 -19.92 9.07 11.87
N LYS A 355 -19.78 10.38 11.82
CA LYS A 355 -19.27 11.11 10.66
C LYS A 355 -17.75 10.97 10.52
N CYS A 356 -17.22 11.25 9.34
CA CYS A 356 -15.77 11.31 9.07
C CYS A 356 -15.09 12.32 10.02
N SER A 357 -15.69 13.49 10.19
CA SER A 357 -15.23 14.54 11.11
C SER A 357 -15.17 14.09 12.58
N GLU A 358 -16.19 13.38 13.06
CA GLU A 358 -16.26 12.86 14.44
C GLU A 358 -15.21 11.77 14.67
N PHE A 359 -15.06 10.85 13.71
CA PHE A 359 -14.05 9.81 13.75
C PHE A 359 -12.63 10.40 13.77
N THR A 360 -12.39 11.42 12.95
CA THR A 360 -11.12 12.16 12.91
C THR A 360 -10.84 12.84 14.24
N ALA A 361 -11.84 13.52 14.83
CA ALA A 361 -11.67 14.22 16.11
C ALA A 361 -11.31 13.26 17.25
N GLU A 362 -11.94 12.08 17.31
CA GLU A 362 -11.62 11.07 18.32
C GLU A 362 -10.20 10.50 18.14
N ILE A 363 -9.75 10.29 16.91
CA ILE A 363 -8.35 9.90 16.65
C ILE A 363 -7.40 11.02 17.10
N CYS A 364 -7.66 12.28 16.75
CA CYS A 364 -6.83 13.41 17.19
C CYS A 364 -6.73 13.49 18.72
N ARG A 365 -7.85 13.33 19.43
CA ARG A 365 -7.89 13.30 20.89
C ARG A 365 -6.99 12.20 21.45
N ARG A 366 -7.11 10.97 20.93
CA ARG A 366 -6.28 9.83 21.35
C ARG A 366 -4.81 9.99 21.02
N VAL A 367 -4.49 10.61 19.88
CA VAL A 367 -3.11 10.96 19.54
C VAL A 367 -2.54 11.91 20.59
N GLN A 368 -3.29 12.93 21.00
CA GLN A 368 -2.85 13.90 22.01
C GLN A 368 -2.72 13.28 23.41
N ASP A 369 -3.56 12.30 23.76
CA ASP A 369 -3.48 11.57 25.03
C ASP A 369 -2.23 10.67 25.16
N LEU A 370 -1.55 10.39 24.04
CA LEU A 370 -0.32 9.57 24.00
C LEU A 370 0.97 10.41 24.20
N ASP A 371 0.84 11.74 24.31
CA ASP A 371 1.93 12.64 24.74
C ASP A 371 1.98 12.77 26.26
#